data_AF-A0A919FMG8-F1
#
_entry.id   AF-A0A919FMG8-F1
#
_cell.length_a   1.000
_cell.length_b   1.000
_cell.length_c   1.000
_cell.angle_alpha   90.00
_cell.angle_beta   90.00
_cell.angle_gamma   90.00
#
_symmetry.space_group_name_H-M   'P 1'
#
loop_
_entity.id
_entity.type
_entity.pdbx_description
1 polymer ?
#
loop_
_entity_poly.entity_id
_entity_poly.type
_entity_poly.pdbx_seq_one_letter_code
_entity_poly.pdbx_strand_id
1 'polypeptide(L)'
;MWVWILWVVAGLVALGLVWFGALVVTMRTKNQRGLAIIRRFNRVTNRAAMRDAGESGSSTAVIRHVGRKSGTPYSTPIGVYPKGDDFLVYLPYGPAVDWLRNVRAAGSAELRVAGQTHHVAPQIVGPDEALPHLSARDRLVARLFGVTDFLVLERAPVVSGGTT
;
A
#
# COMPACT_ATOMS: atom_id res chain seq x y z
N MET A 1 -15.69 -32.14 28.68
CA MET A 1 -15.92 -30.69 28.75
C MET A 1 -15.10 -29.84 27.76
N TRP A 2 -14.23 -30.42 26.90
CA TRP A 2 -13.39 -29.67 25.95
C TRP A 2 -13.88 -29.65 24.49
N VAL A 3 -14.83 -30.52 24.14
CA VAL A 3 -15.32 -30.70 22.76
C VAL A 3 -16.06 -29.46 22.23
N TRP A 4 -16.81 -28.75 23.09
CA TRP A 4 -17.49 -27.50 22.68
C TRP A 4 -16.51 -26.37 22.37
N ILE A 5 -15.38 -26.29 23.07
CA ILE A 5 -14.31 -25.33 22.78
C ILE A 5 -13.71 -25.62 21.40
N LEU A 6 -13.48 -26.89 21.06
CA LEU A 6 -13.00 -27.26 19.73
C LEU A 6 -13.99 -26.86 18.62
N TRP A 7 -15.30 -27.03 18.83
CA TRP A 7 -16.32 -26.59 17.88
C TRP A 7 -16.44 -25.07 17.76
N VAL A 8 -16.30 -24.33 18.86
CA VAL A 8 -16.24 -22.86 18.85
C VAL A 8 -15.00 -22.38 18.09
N VAL A 9 -13.83 -22.95 18.39
CA VAL A 9 -12.58 -22.62 17.68
C VAL A 9 -12.68 -22.98 16.19
N ALA A 10 -13.19 -24.17 15.86
CA ALA A 10 -13.39 -24.58 14.47
C ALA A 10 -14.38 -23.66 13.73
N GLY A 11 -15.47 -23.25 14.38
CA GLY A 11 -16.43 -22.31 13.83
C GLY A 11 -15.84 -20.92 13.58
N LEU A 12 -15.04 -20.40 14.51
CA LEU A 12 -14.32 -19.13 14.34
C LEU A 12 -13.28 -19.20 13.22
N VAL A 13 -12.55 -20.32 13.12
CA VAL A 13 -11.60 -20.56 12.02
C VAL A 13 -12.33 -20.63 10.68
N ALA A 14 -13.44 -21.38 10.59
CA ALA A 14 -14.24 -21.48 9.37
C ALA A 14 -14.82 -20.12 8.96
N LEU A 15 -15.34 -19.34 9.91
CA LEU A 15 -15.82 -17.99 9.66
C LEU A 15 -14.70 -17.08 9.13
N GLY A 16 -13.52 -17.14 9.73
CA GLY A 16 -12.33 -16.41 9.28
C GLY A 16 -11.91 -16.79 7.86
N LEU A 17 -11.93 -18.08 7.53
CA LEU A 17 -11.61 -18.59 6.19
C LEU A 17 -12.63 -18.14 5.14
N VAL A 18 -13.93 -18.14 5.47
CA VAL A 18 -14.99 -17.63 4.58
C VAL A 18 -14.80 -16.13 4.33
N TRP A 19 -14.54 -15.36 5.37
CA TRP A 19 -14.26 -13.92 5.25
C TRP A 19 -13.02 -13.65 4.39
N PHE A 20 -11.95 -14.42 4.61
CA PHE A 20 -10.71 -14.33 3.83
C PHE A 20 -10.94 -14.71 2.36
N GLY A 21 -11.71 -15.77 2.09
CA GLY A 21 -12.09 -16.18 0.74
C GLY A 21 -12.91 -15.11 0.02
N ALA A 22 -13.90 -14.52 0.69
CA ALA A 22 -14.71 -13.42 0.14
C ALA A 22 -13.84 -12.19 -0.20
N LEU A 23 -12.85 -11.87 0.66
CA LEU A 23 -11.87 -10.81 0.39
C LEU A 23 -11.04 -11.12 -0.85
N VAL A 24 -10.46 -12.33 -0.95
CA VAL A 24 -9.65 -12.78 -2.10
C VAL A 24 -10.46 -12.74 -3.38
N VAL A 25 -11.68 -13.27 -3.38
CA VAL A 25 -12.59 -13.25 -4.54
C VAL A 25 -12.91 -11.82 -4.95
N THR A 26 -13.22 -10.93 -3.99
CA THR A 26 -13.50 -9.53 -4.29
C THR A 26 -12.31 -8.81 -4.92
N MET A 27 -11.09 -9.08 -4.45
CA MET A 27 -9.86 -8.51 -5.03
C MET A 27 -9.56 -9.08 -6.41
N ARG A 28 -9.65 -10.41 -6.59
CA ARG A 28 -9.38 -11.07 -7.87
C ARG A 28 -10.39 -10.76 -8.96
N THR A 29 -11.67 -10.61 -8.60
CA THR A 29 -12.72 -10.25 -9.57
C THR A 29 -12.65 -8.78 -9.99
N LYS A 30 -11.77 -7.96 -9.38
CA LYS A 30 -11.64 -6.51 -9.60
C LYS A 30 -12.98 -5.77 -9.63
N ASN A 31 -13.99 -6.28 -8.93
CA ASN A 31 -15.33 -5.70 -8.93
C ASN A 31 -15.28 -4.31 -8.29
N GLN A 32 -15.52 -3.28 -9.10
CA GLN A 32 -15.38 -1.87 -8.73
C GLN A 32 -16.16 -1.51 -7.46
N ARG A 33 -17.33 -2.13 -7.24
CA ARG A 33 -18.19 -1.91 -6.06
C ARG A 33 -17.57 -2.50 -4.78
N GLY A 34 -17.04 -3.72 -4.84
CA GLY A 34 -16.34 -4.33 -3.71
C GLY A 34 -15.06 -3.59 -3.35
N LEU A 35 -14.26 -3.22 -4.36
CA LEU A 35 -13.06 -2.40 -4.17
C LEU A 35 -13.37 -1.01 -3.59
N ALA A 36 -14.54 -0.42 -3.89
CA ALA A 36 -14.94 0.86 -3.31
C ALA A 36 -15.25 0.74 -1.80
N ILE A 37 -15.91 -0.34 -1.38
CA ILE A 37 -16.21 -0.61 0.04
C ILE A 37 -14.91 -0.81 0.83
N ILE A 38 -13.98 -1.61 0.30
CA ILE A 38 -12.68 -1.85 0.95
C ILE A 38 -11.87 -0.55 1.05
N ARG A 39 -11.81 0.25 -0.02
CA ARG A 39 -11.14 1.57 0.00
C ARG A 39 -11.71 2.49 1.07
N ARG A 40 -13.03 2.46 1.29
CA ARG A 40 -13.72 3.27 2.31
C ARG A 40 -13.39 2.82 3.74
N PHE A 41 -13.32 1.52 3.98
CA PHE A 41 -12.93 0.96 5.27
C PHE A 41 -11.46 1.23 5.61
N ASN A 42 -10.54 1.10 4.64
CA ASN A 42 -9.11 1.35 4.84
C ASN A 42 -8.81 2.80 5.28
N ARG A 43 -9.62 3.78 4.85
CA ARG A 43 -9.51 5.18 5.30
C ARG A 43 -9.67 5.34 6.82
N VAL A 44 -10.47 4.48 7.47
CA VAL A 44 -10.69 4.51 8.92
C VAL A 44 -9.55 3.80 9.64
N THR A 45 -9.10 2.66 9.12
CA THR A 45 -7.96 1.90 9.66
C THR A 45 -6.64 2.68 9.60
N ASN A 46 -6.49 3.56 8.60
CA ASN A 46 -5.36 4.50 8.49
C ASN A 46 -5.16 5.38 9.73
N ARG A 47 -6.20 5.70 10.53
CA ARG A 47 -6.00 6.48 11.77
C ARG A 47 -5.24 5.71 12.85
N ALA A 48 -5.36 4.39 12.90
CA ALA A 48 -4.65 3.56 13.87
C ALA A 48 -3.22 3.24 13.41
N ALA A 49 -3.03 3.01 12.11
CA ALA A 49 -1.72 2.73 11.52
C ALA A 49 -0.75 3.93 11.53
N MET A 50 -1.25 5.16 11.70
CA MET A 50 -0.42 6.38 11.70
C MET A 50 0.42 6.60 12.97
N ARG A 51 0.18 5.85 14.06
CA ARG A 51 0.95 6.03 15.31
C ARG A 51 2.42 5.59 15.18
N ASP A 52 2.67 4.53 14.40
CA ASP A 52 4.00 3.92 14.26
C ASP A 52 4.49 3.84 12.79
N ALA A 53 3.75 4.43 11.84
CA ALA A 53 4.13 4.43 10.43
C ALA A 53 5.21 5.49 10.14
N GLY A 54 6.27 5.08 9.44
CA GLY A 54 7.39 5.95 9.05
C GLY A 54 8.50 6.07 10.10
N GLU A 55 8.44 5.31 11.21
CA GLU A 55 9.48 5.26 12.25
C GLU A 55 10.51 4.16 11.95
N SER A 56 11.72 4.26 12.54
CA SER A 56 12.78 3.26 12.39
C SER A 56 12.32 1.88 12.87
N GLY A 57 12.28 0.89 11.97
CA GLY A 57 11.81 -0.48 12.25
C GLY A 57 10.38 -0.80 11.79
N SER A 58 9.64 0.20 11.28
CA SER A 58 8.31 -0.01 10.69
C SER A 58 8.41 -0.36 9.21
N SER A 59 7.74 -1.43 8.77
CA SER A 59 7.59 -1.80 7.34
C SER A 59 6.60 -0.91 6.59
N THR A 60 6.02 0.08 7.28
CA THR A 60 5.01 0.99 6.75
C THR A 60 5.60 2.39 6.62
N ALA A 61 5.63 2.92 5.39
CA ALA A 61 6.01 4.29 5.12
C ALA A 61 4.79 5.22 5.14
N VAL A 62 5.03 6.53 5.23
CA VAL A 62 3.97 7.55 5.14
C VAL A 62 4.19 8.42 3.91
N ILE A 63 3.24 8.40 2.98
CA ILE A 63 3.23 9.32 1.85
C ILE A 63 2.38 10.55 2.17
N ARG A 64 2.98 11.74 2.08
CA ARG A 64 2.31 13.04 2.20
C ARG A 64 1.99 13.57 0.81
N HIS A 65 0.74 13.97 0.60
CA HIS A 65 0.23 14.42 -0.69
C HIS A 65 -0.83 15.50 -0.52
N VAL A 66 -1.11 16.24 -1.59
CA VAL A 66 -2.12 17.31 -1.59
C VAL A 66 -3.35 16.87 -2.39
N GLY A 67 -4.53 17.05 -1.80
CA GLY A 67 -5.80 16.74 -2.46
C GLY A 67 -5.98 17.53 -3.76
N ARG A 68 -5.99 16.86 -4.92
CA ARG A 68 -6.10 17.52 -6.24
C ARG A 68 -7.35 18.40 -6.44
N LYS A 69 -8.40 18.17 -5.64
CA LYS A 69 -9.65 18.94 -5.68
C LYS A 69 -9.78 19.95 -4.54
N SER A 70 -9.25 19.63 -3.37
CA SER A 70 -9.46 20.42 -2.15
C SER A 70 -8.25 21.22 -1.71
N GLY A 71 -7.07 20.99 -2.30
CA GLY A 71 -5.80 21.58 -1.86
C GLY A 71 -5.35 21.12 -0.47
N THR A 72 -6.08 20.20 0.18
CA THR A 72 -5.82 19.81 1.57
C THR A 72 -4.61 18.88 1.64
N PRO A 73 -3.65 19.11 2.56
CA PRO A 73 -2.58 18.16 2.82
C PRO A 73 -3.12 16.90 3.50
N TYR A 74 -2.68 15.74 3.01
CA TYR A 74 -3.02 14.42 3.52
C TYR A 74 -1.77 13.61 3.79
N SER A 75 -1.87 12.67 4.72
CA SER A 75 -0.85 11.65 4.99
C SER A 75 -1.50 10.29 4.88
N THR A 76 -0.82 9.34 4.23
CA THR A 76 -1.36 8.00 3.99
C THR A 76 -0.27 6.97 4.24
N PRO A 77 -0.48 6.01 5.15
CA PRO A 77 0.47 4.92 5.31
C PRO A 77 0.40 4.03 4.06
N ILE A 78 1.56 3.67 3.52
CA ILE A 78 1.73 2.79 2.38
C ILE A 78 2.83 1.78 2.66
N GLY A 79 2.68 0.57 2.13
CA GLY A 79 3.77 -0.41 2.10
C GLY A 79 4.74 -0.04 0.98
N VAL A 80 6.02 0.11 1.31
CA VAL A 80 7.10 0.39 0.35
C VAL A 80 8.17 -0.69 0.47
N TYR A 81 8.81 -0.99 -0.66
CA TYR A 81 9.91 -1.93 -0.76
C TYR A 81 11.07 -1.23 -1.46
N PRO A 82 12.32 -1.38 -0.99
CA PRO A 82 13.46 -0.74 -1.64
C PRO A 82 13.68 -1.30 -3.05
N LYS A 83 13.93 -0.41 -4.02
CA LYS A 83 14.28 -0.73 -5.42
C LYS A 83 15.47 0.14 -5.83
N GLY A 84 16.69 -0.29 -5.52
CA GLY A 84 17.87 0.58 -5.69
C GLY A 84 17.72 1.85 -4.83
N ASP A 85 17.81 3.03 -5.47
CA ASP A 85 17.59 4.32 -4.83
C ASP A 85 16.10 4.74 -4.74
N ASP A 86 15.24 4.00 -5.44
CA ASP A 86 13.79 4.23 -5.54
C ASP A 86 13.00 3.33 -4.59
N PHE A 87 11.68 3.51 -4.60
CA PHE A 87 10.76 2.72 -3.79
C PHE A 87 9.68 2.06 -4.66
N LEU A 88 9.42 0.78 -4.44
CA LEU A 88 8.34 0.04 -5.07
C LEU A 88 7.13 -0.05 -4.13
N VAL A 89 5.95 0.21 -4.65
CA VAL A 89 4.67 0.17 -3.94
C VAL A 89 3.73 -0.80 -4.63
N TYR A 90 3.14 -1.70 -3.84
CA TYR A 90 2.05 -2.55 -4.31
C TYR A 90 0.73 -1.79 -4.26
N LEU A 91 -0.08 -1.95 -5.31
CA LEU A 91 -1.42 -1.39 -5.38
C LEU A 91 -2.45 -2.52 -5.32
N PRO A 92 -2.72 -3.11 -4.14
CA PRO A 92 -3.68 -4.21 -4.00
C PRO A 92 -5.09 -3.82 -4.44
N TYR A 93 -5.41 -2.52 -4.45
CA TYR A 93 -6.70 -1.98 -4.87
C TYR A 93 -6.65 -1.29 -6.25
N GLY A 94 -5.55 -1.51 -6.99
CA GLY A 94 -5.28 -0.88 -8.28
C GLY A 94 -4.91 0.62 -8.18
N PRO A 95 -4.66 1.26 -9.33
CA PRO A 95 -4.13 2.62 -9.39
C PRO A 95 -5.16 3.72 -9.10
N ALA A 96 -6.43 3.34 -8.90
CA ALA A 96 -7.53 4.27 -8.67
C ALA A 96 -7.68 4.72 -7.21
N VAL A 97 -6.66 4.50 -6.37
CA VAL A 97 -6.63 4.97 -4.98
C VAL A 97 -6.40 6.48 -4.92
N ASP A 98 -7.11 7.17 -4.02
CA ASP A 98 -7.15 8.63 -4.02
C ASP A 98 -5.79 9.28 -3.79
N TRP A 99 -4.95 8.70 -2.92
CA TRP A 99 -3.59 9.21 -2.70
C TRP A 99 -2.77 9.15 -4.00
N LEU A 100 -2.83 8.06 -4.75
CA LEU A 100 -2.07 7.95 -6.00
C LEU A 100 -2.58 8.92 -7.05
N ARG A 101 -3.90 9.11 -7.13
CA ARG A 101 -4.50 10.11 -8.04
C ARG A 101 -4.07 11.53 -7.68
N ASN A 102 -3.91 11.82 -6.40
CA ASN A 102 -3.42 13.11 -5.93
C ASN A 102 -1.94 13.31 -6.26
N VAL A 103 -1.10 12.31 -5.94
CA VAL A 103 0.34 12.36 -6.23
C VAL A 103 0.60 12.45 -7.73
N ARG A 104 -0.13 11.70 -8.57
CA ARG A 104 -0.04 11.82 -10.03
C ARG A 104 -0.48 13.18 -10.55
N ALA A 105 -1.48 13.80 -9.94
CA ALA A 105 -1.92 15.14 -10.34
C ALA A 105 -0.90 16.22 -9.93
N ALA A 106 -0.22 16.04 -8.80
CA ALA A 106 0.83 16.94 -8.33
C ALA A 106 2.19 16.70 -9.02
N GLY A 107 2.42 15.51 -9.56
CA GLY A 107 3.70 15.09 -10.12
C GLY A 107 4.74 14.65 -9.08
N SER A 108 4.52 14.97 -7.81
CA SER A 108 5.44 14.63 -6.72
C SER A 108 4.72 14.43 -5.37
N ALA A 109 5.43 13.82 -4.42
CA ALA A 109 5.04 13.64 -3.03
C ALA A 109 6.25 13.63 -2.10
N GLU A 110 5.99 13.73 -0.80
CA GLU A 110 7.00 13.40 0.22
C GLU A 110 6.72 12.00 0.78
N LEU A 111 7.75 11.19 0.88
CA LEU A 111 7.70 9.85 1.42
C LEU A 111 8.58 9.77 2.67
N ARG A 112 7.98 9.43 3.82
CA ARG A 112 8.71 9.16 5.05
C ARG A 112 8.90 7.67 5.24
N VAL A 113 10.15 7.20 5.22
CA VAL A 113 10.55 5.80 5.39
C VAL A 113 11.61 5.73 6.48
N ALA A 114 11.40 4.89 7.51
CA ALA A 114 12.39 4.64 8.57
C ALA A 114 13.00 5.94 9.16
N GLY A 115 12.16 6.93 9.47
CA GLY A 115 12.58 8.21 10.04
C GLY A 115 13.08 9.25 9.03
N GLN A 116 13.37 8.86 7.78
CA GLN A 116 13.89 9.73 6.73
C GLN A 116 12.80 10.21 5.78
N THR A 117 12.91 11.45 5.29
CA THR A 117 11.97 12.03 4.32
C THR A 117 12.63 12.11 2.94
N HIS A 118 11.91 11.65 1.92
CA HIS A 118 12.35 11.64 0.52
C HIS A 118 11.32 12.35 -0.36
N HIS A 119 11.78 13.18 -1.30
CA HIS A 119 10.91 13.67 -2.37
C HIS A 119 10.84 12.62 -3.48
N VAL A 120 9.63 12.28 -3.91
CA VAL A 120 9.39 11.20 -4.86
C VAL A 120 8.42 11.58 -5.97
N ALA A 121 8.63 11.01 -7.16
CA ALA A 121 7.73 11.13 -8.31
C ALA A 121 7.07 9.78 -8.65
N PRO A 122 5.77 9.74 -9.02
CA PRO A 122 5.07 8.49 -9.30
C PRO A 122 5.28 8.00 -10.75
N GLN A 123 5.75 6.76 -10.91
CA GLN A 123 5.86 6.06 -12.19
C GLN A 123 5.13 4.71 -12.12
N ILE A 124 4.11 4.50 -12.95
CA ILE A 124 3.40 3.21 -13.01
C ILE A 124 4.26 2.24 -13.80
N VAL A 125 4.53 1.07 -13.23
CA VAL A 125 5.33 0.02 -13.88
C VAL A 125 4.53 -1.27 -14.01
N GLY A 126 4.89 -2.06 -15.02
CA GLY A 126 4.30 -3.38 -15.24
C GLY A 126 4.80 -4.43 -14.23
N PRO A 127 4.13 -5.60 -14.16
CA PRO A 127 4.57 -6.70 -13.32
C PRO A 127 6.01 -7.15 -13.60
N ASP A 128 6.45 -7.15 -14.86
CA ASP A 128 7.77 -7.66 -15.25
C ASP A 128 8.92 -6.86 -14.61
N GLU A 129 8.73 -5.55 -14.41
CA GLU A 129 9.70 -4.68 -13.76
C GLU A 129 9.61 -4.74 -12.23
N ALA A 130 8.41 -4.97 -11.70
CA ALA A 130 8.16 -4.99 -10.26
C ALA A 130 8.52 -6.34 -9.60
N LEU A 131 8.11 -7.46 -10.20
CA LEU A 131 8.22 -8.81 -9.65
C LEU A 131 9.63 -9.25 -9.23
N PRO A 132 10.72 -8.86 -9.93
CA PRO A 132 12.09 -9.22 -9.52
C PRO A 132 12.51 -8.62 -8.17
N HIS A 133 11.93 -7.48 -7.78
CA HIS A 133 12.27 -6.76 -6.54
C HIS A 133 11.49 -7.25 -5.31
N LEU A 134 10.64 -8.27 -5.49
CA LEU A 134 9.75 -8.77 -4.46
C LEU A 134 10.33 -9.99 -3.78
N SER A 135 10.12 -10.08 -2.46
CA SER A 135 10.41 -11.32 -1.72
C SER A 135 9.53 -12.47 -2.25
N ALA A 136 9.97 -13.72 -2.05
CA ALA A 136 9.19 -14.89 -2.43
C ALA A 136 7.79 -14.91 -1.77
N ARG A 137 7.71 -14.45 -0.52
CA ARG A 137 6.45 -14.31 0.22
C ARG A 137 5.53 -13.28 -0.43
N ASP A 138 6.06 -12.13 -0.81
CA ASP A 138 5.22 -11.05 -1.36
C ASP A 138 4.77 -11.36 -2.78
N ARG A 139 5.58 -12.09 -3.58
CA ARG A 139 5.14 -12.66 -4.86
C ARG A 139 3.97 -13.62 -4.68
N LEU A 140 4.01 -14.47 -3.66
CA LEU A 140 2.91 -15.39 -3.35
C LEU A 140 1.65 -14.63 -2.98
N VAL A 141 1.77 -13.59 -2.14
CA VAL A 141 0.65 -12.71 -1.75
C VAL A 141 0.09 -11.98 -2.97
N ALA A 142 0.93 -11.36 -3.80
CA ALA A 142 0.52 -10.68 -5.02
C ALA A 142 -0.25 -11.62 -5.96
N ARG A 143 0.25 -12.85 -6.15
CA ARG A 143 -0.43 -13.88 -6.96
C ARG A 143 -1.74 -14.31 -6.32
N LEU A 144 -1.80 -14.50 -5.01
CA LEU A 144 -3.01 -14.91 -4.30
C LEU A 144 -4.12 -13.85 -4.45
N PHE A 145 -3.80 -12.58 -4.28
CA PHE A 145 -4.76 -11.47 -4.37
C PHE A 145 -4.97 -10.90 -5.77
N GLY A 146 -4.23 -11.38 -6.78
CA GLY A 146 -4.36 -10.91 -8.17
C GLY A 146 -3.88 -9.48 -8.38
N VAL A 147 -2.85 -9.07 -7.62
CA VAL A 147 -2.27 -7.72 -7.72
C VAL A 147 -1.40 -7.66 -8.97
N THR A 148 -1.83 -6.86 -9.95
CA THR A 148 -1.13 -6.66 -11.22
C THR A 148 -0.56 -5.25 -11.36
N ASP A 149 -0.96 -4.35 -10.47
CA ASP A 149 -0.65 -2.93 -10.56
C ASP A 149 0.45 -2.59 -9.56
N PHE A 150 1.54 -2.02 -10.07
CA PHE A 150 2.72 -1.65 -9.31
C PHE A 150 3.09 -0.20 -9.60
N LEU A 151 3.69 0.45 -8.61
CA LEU A 151 4.13 1.83 -8.70
C LEU A 151 5.57 1.92 -8.23
N VAL A 152 6.42 2.54 -9.03
CA VAL A 152 7.73 3.02 -8.59
C VAL A 152 7.56 4.47 -8.17
N LEU A 153 8.13 4.79 -7.01
CA LEU A 153 8.30 6.13 -6.49
C LEU A 153 9.78 6.47 -6.69
N GLU A 154 10.06 7.16 -7.79
CA GLU A 154 11.42 7.58 -8.13
C GLU A 154 11.86 8.65 -7.15
N ARG A 155 13.04 8.48 -6.54
CA ARG A 155 13.58 9.51 -5.65
C ARG A 155 14.07 10.68 -6.49
N ALA A 156 13.57 11.88 -6.21
CA ALA A 156 14.12 13.08 -6.83
C ALA A 156 15.60 13.19 -6.43
N PRO A 157 16.52 13.47 -7.39
CA PRO A 157 17.92 13.63 -7.06
C PRO A 157 18.05 14.74 -6.03
N VAL A 158 18.78 14.47 -4.95
CA VAL A 158 19.18 15.52 -4.01
C VAL A 158 20.04 16.47 -4.83
N VAL A 159 19.53 17.66 -5.14
CA VAL A 159 20.37 18.73 -5.67
C VAL A 159 21.32 19.07 -4.53
N SER A 160 22.50 18.45 -4.53
CA SER A 160 23.61 18.86 -3.71
C SER A 160 23.94 20.28 -4.15
N GLY A 161 23.39 21.26 -3.43
CA GLY A 161 23.76 22.66 -3.59
C GLY A 161 25.25 22.77 -3.34
N GLY A 162 26.02 22.87 -4.43
CA GLY A 162 27.44 23.19 -4.37
C GLY A 162 27.58 24.59 -3.79
N THR A 163 28.05 24.66 -2.56
CA THR A 163 28.65 25.88 -2.02
C THR A 163 30.04 26.00 -2.65
N THR A 164 30.20 26.95 -3.56
CA THR A 164 31.48 27.60 -3.87
C THR A 164 31.28 29.09 -3.73
#